data_AF-A0A935E960-F1
#
_entry.id   AF-A0A935E960-F1
#
_cell.length_a   1.000
_cell.length_b   1.000
_cell.length_c   1.000
_cell.angle_alpha   90.00
_cell.angle_beta   90.00
_cell.angle_gamma   90.00
#
_symmetry.space_group_name_H-M   'P 1'
#
loop_
_entity.id
_entity.type
_entity.pdbx_description
1 polymer ?
#
loop_
_entity_poly.entity_id
_entity_poly.type
_entity_poly.pdbx_seq_one_letter_code
_entity_poly.pdbx_strand_id
1 'polypeptide(L)'
;MKLLVVSPHFDDAPLSLGQAMVDGELSIHRVTVGVLFGRTNWTKWFHPTRGRWPLGSAIRFGEEVVNARRFGYRFRVAGFEEAVLRNGSLDTTTFLDPAFDPTTSPVLALVLDRMRRWAEGPTW
;
A
#
# COMPACT_ATOMS: atom_id res chain seq x y z
N MET A 1 -20.23 -0.78 9.92
CA MET A 1 -19.83 -1.95 9.10
C MET A 1 -18.33 -2.19 9.23
N LYS A 2 -17.81 -3.38 8.87
CA LYS A 2 -16.36 -3.60 8.68
C LYS A 2 -16.01 -3.22 7.25
N LEU A 3 -15.01 -2.36 7.06
CA LEU A 3 -14.56 -1.92 5.73
C LEU A 3 -13.08 -2.25 5.53
N LEU A 4 -12.77 -2.81 4.37
CA LEU A 4 -11.41 -2.95 3.88
C LEU A 4 -11.15 -1.85 2.85
N VAL A 5 -10.18 -0.99 3.13
CA VAL A 5 -9.60 -0.04 2.16
C VAL A 5 -8.31 -0.66 1.65
N VAL A 6 -8.16 -0.77 0.33
CA VAL A 6 -6.94 -1.31 -0.29
C VAL A 6 -6.06 -0.14 -0.68
N SER A 7 -4.91 -0.04 -0.02
CA SER A 7 -3.93 1.00 -0.24
C SER A 7 -2.77 0.40 -1.04
N PRO A 8 -2.41 0.95 -2.21
CA PRO A 8 -1.24 0.47 -2.93
C PRO A 8 0.01 0.59 -2.05
N HIS A 9 0.31 1.78 -1.55
CA HIS A 9 1.45 2.05 -0.70
C HIS A 9 1.01 2.42 0.72
N PHE A 10 2.00 2.49 1.61
CA PHE A 10 1.86 3.30 2.82
C PHE A 10 1.52 4.74 2.39
N ASP A 11 0.83 5.52 3.23
CA ASP A 11 0.35 6.89 2.96
C ASP A 11 -0.81 7.12 1.96
N ASP A 12 -1.02 6.28 0.95
CA ASP A 12 -2.06 6.55 -0.08
C ASP A 12 -3.47 6.69 0.55
N ALA A 13 -3.81 5.80 1.47
CA ALA A 13 -5.09 5.82 2.17
C ALA A 13 -5.30 7.07 3.04
N PRO A 14 -4.40 7.45 3.97
CA PRO A 14 -4.56 8.69 4.73
C PRO A 14 -4.51 9.95 3.85
N LEU A 15 -3.74 9.97 2.75
CA LEU A 15 -3.72 11.09 1.81
C LEU A 15 -5.05 11.25 1.06
N SER A 16 -5.66 10.13 0.66
CA SER A 16 -6.88 10.15 -0.19
C SER A 16 -8.17 10.19 0.62
N LEU A 17 -8.19 9.54 1.79
CA LEU A 17 -9.40 9.23 2.56
C LEU A 17 -9.28 9.67 4.03
N GLY A 18 -8.19 10.29 4.46
CA GLY A 18 -7.95 10.62 5.87
C GLY A 18 -9.06 11.44 6.50
N GLN A 19 -9.55 12.49 5.82
CA GLN A 19 -10.65 13.30 6.34
C GLN A 19 -11.95 12.49 6.45
N ALA A 20 -12.21 11.59 5.49
CA ALA A 20 -13.38 10.72 5.54
C ALA A 20 -13.32 9.74 6.72
N MET A 21 -12.12 9.32 7.14
CA MET A 21 -11.91 8.43 8.28
C MET A 21 -12.02 9.13 9.63
N VAL A 22 -11.73 10.44 9.70
CA VAL A 22 -11.80 11.20 10.96
C VAL A 22 -13.22 11.70 11.22
N ASP A 23 -13.77 12.49 10.30
CA ASP A 23 -15.06 13.18 10.50
C ASP A 23 -16.03 13.00 9.31
N GLY A 24 -15.79 12.03 8.43
CA GLY A 24 -16.67 11.73 7.30
C GLY A 24 -17.35 10.38 7.41
N GLU A 25 -17.86 9.86 6.29
CA GLU A 25 -18.65 8.63 6.25
C GLU A 25 -17.87 7.39 6.73
N LEU A 26 -16.54 7.37 6.59
CA LEU A 26 -15.75 6.22 7.03
C LEU A 26 -15.54 6.20 8.55
N SER A 27 -15.74 7.33 9.25
CA SER A 27 -15.55 7.45 10.70
C SER A 27 -16.52 6.58 11.52
N ILE A 28 -17.72 6.32 10.97
CA ILE A 28 -18.74 5.47 11.61
C ILE A 28 -18.51 3.97 11.36
N HIS A 29 -17.40 3.60 10.72
CA HIS A 29 -17.08 2.23 10.34
C HIS A 29 -15.80 1.73 10.99
N ARG A 30 -15.69 0.40 11.11
CA ARG A 30 -14.44 -0.23 11.52
C ARG A 30 -13.55 -0.44 10.29
N VAL A 31 -12.76 0.58 9.99
CA VAL A 31 -11.87 0.60 8.81
C VAL A 31 -10.59 -0.20 9.07
N THR A 32 -10.25 -1.06 8.12
CA THR A 32 -8.93 -1.69 8.00
C THR A 32 -8.31 -1.30 6.67
N VAL A 33 -7.11 -0.73 6.70
CA VAL A 33 -6.31 -0.40 5.53
C VAL A 33 -5.37 -1.56 5.23
N GLY A 34 -5.50 -2.18 4.07
CA GLY A 34 -4.58 -3.20 3.57
C GLY A 34 -3.54 -2.56 2.65
N VAL A 35 -2.30 -2.42 3.11
CA VAL A 35 -1.17 -1.91 2.33
C VAL A 35 -0.57 -3.04 1.51
N LEU A 36 -0.73 -3.01 0.19
CA LEU A 36 -0.26 -4.07 -0.70
C LEU A 36 1.27 -4.08 -0.84
N PHE A 37 1.86 -2.95 -1.19
CA PHE A 37 3.29 -2.82 -1.47
C PHE A 37 4.07 -2.43 -0.21
N GLY A 38 4.03 -3.31 0.80
CA GLY A 38 4.68 -3.07 2.09
C GLY A 38 6.20 -3.27 2.12
N ARG A 39 6.79 -3.83 1.05
CA ARG A 39 8.24 -3.87 0.88
C ARG A 39 8.67 -2.68 0.05
N THR A 40 9.10 -1.66 0.75
CA THR A 40 9.59 -0.43 0.15
C THR A 40 10.90 -0.70 -0.59
N ASN A 41 10.85 -0.55 -1.90
CA ASN A 41 12.02 -0.63 -2.78
C ASN A 41 12.49 0.79 -3.07
N TRP A 42 13.73 1.08 -2.68
CA TRP A 42 14.28 2.42 -2.81
C TRP A 42 15.09 2.56 -4.09
N THR A 43 14.72 3.55 -4.90
CA THR A 43 15.45 3.92 -6.12
C THR A 43 16.88 4.33 -5.83
N LYS A 44 17.67 4.47 -6.90
CA LYS A 44 18.95 5.19 -6.89
C LYS A 44 18.89 6.58 -6.23
N TRP A 45 17.71 7.22 -6.18
CA TRP A 45 17.50 8.53 -5.57
C TRP A 45 17.36 8.49 -4.04
N PHE A 46 17.23 7.30 -3.46
CA PHE A 46 17.26 7.13 -2.00
C PHE A 46 18.43 6.23 -1.58
N HIS A 47 18.55 5.02 -2.13
CA HIS A 47 19.73 4.18 -1.90
C HIS A 47 19.93 3.14 -3.03
N PRO A 48 21.12 3.05 -3.65
CA PRO A 48 21.33 2.18 -4.82
C PRO A 48 21.37 0.68 -4.50
N THR A 49 21.46 0.27 -3.23
CA THR A 49 21.59 -1.15 -2.85
C THR A 49 20.39 -1.71 -2.09
N ARG A 50 19.99 -2.95 -2.46
CA ARG A 50 18.85 -3.69 -1.86
C ARG A 50 18.97 -3.92 -0.35
N GLY A 51 20.18 -3.85 0.21
CA GLY A 51 20.45 -4.13 1.62
C GLY A 51 19.81 -3.16 2.62
N ARG A 52 19.41 -1.95 2.18
CA ARG A 52 18.73 -0.98 3.06
C ARG A 52 17.21 -1.00 2.98
N TRP A 53 16.63 -1.82 2.11
CA TRP A 53 15.17 -1.93 1.96
C TRP A 53 14.44 -2.35 3.24
N PRO A 54 14.99 -3.23 4.11
CA PRO A 54 14.35 -3.54 5.38
C PRO A 54 14.20 -2.31 6.28
N LEU A 55 15.23 -1.46 6.33
CA LEU A 55 15.19 -0.22 7.12
C LEU A 55 14.17 0.77 6.56
N GLY A 56 14.16 0.97 5.24
CA GLY A 56 13.16 1.85 4.59
C GLY A 56 11.73 1.35 4.82
N SER A 57 11.50 0.05 4.67
CA SER A 57 10.19 -0.57 4.93
C SER A 57 9.77 -0.41 6.40
N ALA A 58 10.71 -0.53 7.34
CA ALA A 58 10.44 -0.35 8.77
C ALA A 58 10.08 1.11 9.12
N ILE A 59 10.77 2.09 8.51
CA ILE A 59 10.45 3.51 8.68
C ILE A 59 9.03 3.78 8.17
N ARG A 60 8.72 3.36 6.93
CA ARG A 60 7.38 3.53 6.32
C ARG A 60 6.28 2.84 7.13
N PHE A 61 6.56 1.66 7.68
CA PHE A 61 5.65 0.98 8.59
C PHE A 61 5.40 1.81 9.86
N GLY A 62 6.46 2.38 10.45
CA GLY A 62 6.34 3.25 11.63
C GLY A 62 5.53 4.51 11.36
N GLU A 63 5.72 5.14 10.21
CA GLU A 63 4.91 6.29 9.75
C GLU A 63 3.42 5.90 9.63
N GLU A 64 3.15 4.73 9.05
CA GLU A 64 1.78 4.22 8.93
C GLU A 64 1.14 3.91 10.29
N VAL A 65 1.91 3.46 11.29
CA VAL A 65 1.41 3.32 12.68
C VAL A 65 0.92 4.67 13.21
N VAL A 66 1.68 5.75 12.97
CA VAL A 66 1.30 7.10 13.40
C VAL A 66 0.05 7.56 12.67
N ASN A 67 -0.03 7.36 11.35
CA ASN A 67 -1.21 7.70 10.56
C ASN A 67 -2.45 6.92 10.99
N ALA A 68 -2.34 5.60 11.18
CA ALA A 68 -3.42 4.75 11.64
C ALA A 68 -4.02 5.24 12.96
N ARG A 69 -3.17 5.68 13.89
CA ARG A 69 -3.61 6.30 15.15
C ARG A 69 -4.28 7.65 14.90
N ARG A 70 -3.67 8.52 14.08
CA ARG A 70 -4.17 9.87 13.80
C ARG A 70 -5.54 9.86 13.12
N PHE A 71 -5.77 8.94 12.19
CA PHE A 71 -6.97 8.88 11.36
C PHE A 71 -7.94 7.76 11.78
N GLY A 72 -7.70 7.08 12.91
CA GLY A 72 -8.66 6.15 13.50
C GLY A 72 -8.86 4.82 12.77
N TYR A 73 -7.88 4.33 12.00
CA TYR A 73 -7.98 3.06 11.27
C TYR A 73 -7.02 1.98 11.81
N ARG A 74 -7.29 0.72 11.45
CA ARG A 74 -6.35 -0.40 11.62
C ARG A 74 -5.65 -0.64 10.31
N PHE A 75 -4.45 -1.21 10.31
CA PHE A 75 -3.82 -1.58 9.05
C PHE A 75 -3.19 -2.97 9.07
N ARG A 76 -3.06 -3.53 7.88
CA ARG A 76 -2.39 -4.79 7.56
C ARG A 76 -1.46 -4.54 6.39
N VAL A 77 -0.36 -5.29 6.34
CA VAL A 77 0.68 -5.09 5.33
C VAL A 77 0.92 -6.40 4.59
N ALA A 78 1.01 -6.32 3.26
CA ALA A 78 1.48 -7.41 2.42
C ALA A 78 2.95 -7.21 2.04
N GLY A 79 3.62 -8.31 1.72
CA GLY A 79 5.03 -8.31 1.40
C GLY A 79 5.31 -8.15 -0.09
N PHE A 80 4.47 -7.43 -0.85
CA PHE A 80 4.76 -7.16 -2.26
C PHE A 80 5.78 -6.04 -2.37
N GLU A 81 6.71 -6.18 -3.31
CA GLU A 81 7.70 -5.14 -3.59
C GLU A 81 7.03 -3.97 -4.32
N GLU A 82 7.25 -2.78 -3.78
CA GLU A 82 6.87 -1.54 -4.43
C GLU A 82 7.54 -1.44 -5.80
N ALA A 83 6.73 -1.19 -6.83
CA ALA A 83 7.23 -0.80 -8.13
C ALA A 83 7.61 0.67 -8.07
N VAL A 84 8.89 0.98 -8.21
CA VAL A 84 9.23 2.40 -8.21
C VAL A 84 8.88 3.02 -9.54
N LEU A 85 7.91 3.94 -9.51
CA LEU A 85 7.50 4.80 -10.63
C LEU A 85 8.62 5.72 -11.13
N ARG A 86 9.79 5.76 -10.49
CA ARG A 86 10.92 6.60 -10.90
C ARG A 86 12.08 5.76 -11.40
N ASN A 87 12.01 5.34 -12.67
CA ASN A 87 13.20 4.95 -13.45
C ASN A 87 14.18 6.14 -13.63
N GLY A 88 13.83 7.33 -13.13
CA GLY A 88 14.58 8.58 -13.31
C GLY A 88 14.08 9.42 -14.48
N SER A 89 13.13 8.91 -15.26
CA SER A 89 12.35 9.67 -16.24
C SER A 89 11.26 10.45 -15.52
N LEU A 90 11.14 11.74 -15.85
CA LEU A 90 10.00 12.59 -15.46
C LEU A 90 8.91 12.60 -16.55
N ASP A 91 9.13 11.87 -17.64
CA ASP A 91 8.17 11.76 -18.74
C ASP A 91 7.03 10.82 -18.38
N THR A 92 5.84 11.39 -18.20
CA THR A 92 4.64 10.67 -17.82
C THR A 92 4.17 9.65 -18.86
N THR A 93 4.57 9.82 -20.13
CA THR A 93 4.25 8.88 -21.20
C THR A 93 4.99 7.56 -21.04
N THR A 94 6.06 7.52 -20.23
CA THR A 94 6.85 6.32 -19.95
C THR A 94 6.36 5.53 -18.73
N PHE A 95 5.34 6.02 -18.01
CA PHE A 95 4.82 5.37 -16.80
C PHE A 95 3.77 4.30 -17.07
N LEU A 96 3.09 4.37 -18.21
CA LEU A 96 2.07 3.40 -18.60
C LEU A 96 2.60 2.61 -19.79
N ASP A 97 2.73 1.30 -19.62
CA ASP A 97 2.92 0.38 -20.74
C ASP A 97 1.53 -0.01 -21.26
N PRO A 98 1.09 0.53 -22.41
CA PRO A 98 -0.23 0.24 -22.95
C PRO A 98 -0.37 -1.22 -23.43
N ALA A 99 0.74 -1.94 -23.58
CA ALA A 99 0.77 -3.36 -23.93
C ALA A 99 0.77 -4.28 -22.69
N PHE A 100 0.87 -3.72 -21.48
CA PHE A 100 0.84 -4.50 -20.26
C PHE A 100 -0.56 -5.06 -19.99
N ASP A 101 -0.68 -6.39 -20.05
CA ASP A 101 -1.88 -7.11 -19.63
C ASP A 101 -1.71 -7.55 -18.16
N PRO A 102 -2.47 -6.96 -17.20
CA PRO A 102 -2.38 -7.34 -15.80
C PRO A 102 -2.65 -8.82 -15.53
N THR A 103 -3.44 -9.49 -16.37
CA THR A 103 -3.80 -10.91 -16.21
C THR A 103 -2.61 -11.84 -16.44
N THR A 104 -1.60 -11.36 -17.17
CA THR A 104 -0.35 -12.08 -17.39
C THR A 104 0.64 -11.93 -16.24
N SER A 105 0.35 -11.05 -15.27
CA SER A 105 1.23 -10.82 -14.12
C SER A 105 1.25 -12.05 -13.19
N PRO A 106 2.43 -12.63 -12.91
CA PRO A 106 2.54 -13.78 -12.01
C PRO A 106 2.18 -13.43 -10.55
N VAL A 107 2.10 -12.14 -10.21
CA VAL A 107 1.80 -11.65 -8.86
C VAL A 107 0.29 -11.38 -8.66
N LEU A 108 -0.50 -11.28 -9.74
CA LEU A 108 -1.93 -10.94 -9.66
C LEU A 108 -2.71 -11.90 -8.77
N ALA A 109 -2.53 -13.22 -8.95
CA ALA A 109 -3.21 -14.22 -8.14
C ALA A 109 -2.89 -14.09 -6.64
N LEU A 110 -1.64 -13.75 -6.30
CA LEU A 110 -1.21 -13.56 -4.91
C LEU A 110 -1.82 -12.30 -4.30
N VAL A 111 -1.96 -11.21 -5.07
CA VAL A 111 -2.61 -9.96 -4.64
C VAL A 111 -4.08 -10.21 -4.36
N LEU A 112 -4.78 -10.87 -5.28
CA LEU A 112 -6.20 -11.20 -5.14
C LEU A 112 -6.45 -12.10 -3.92
N ASP A 113 -5.64 -13.14 -3.74
CA ASP A 113 -5.70 -14.00 -2.54
C ASP A 113 -5.48 -13.19 -1.25
N ARG A 114 -4.50 -12.29 -1.24
CA ARG A 114 -4.21 -11.45 -0.08
C ARG A 114 -5.38 -10.53 0.27
N MET A 115 -5.98 -9.88 -0.73
CA MET A 115 -7.14 -9.01 -0.55
C MET A 115 -8.33 -9.80 0.01
N ARG A 116 -8.58 -11.00 -0.53
CA ARG A 116 -9.64 -11.90 -0.05
C ARG A 116 -9.45 -12.26 1.43
N ARG A 117 -8.26 -12.70 1.83
CA ARG A 117 -7.94 -13.04 3.23
C ARG A 117 -8.07 -11.86 4.19
N TRP A 118 -7.88 -10.63 3.72
CA TRP A 118 -8.11 -9.46 4.55
C TRP A 118 -9.60 -9.13 4.68
N ALA A 119 -10.37 -9.28 3.59
CA ALA A 119 -11.80 -9.02 3.58
C ALA A 119 -12.58 -10.01 4.45
N GLU A 120 -12.22 -11.29 4.40
CA GLU A 120 -12.85 -12.36 5.19
C GLU A 120 -12.51 -12.26 6.69
N GLY A 121 -11.52 -11.44 7.07
CA GLY A 121 -10.97 -11.41 8.41
C GLY A 121 -10.17 -12.69 8.70
N PRO A 122 -9.53 -12.81 9.87
CA PRO A 122 -8.88 -14.06 10.18
C PRO A 122 -9.93 -15.16 10.44
N THR A 123 -9.78 -16.30 9.79
CA THR A 123 -10.35 -17.57 10.25
C THR A 123 -9.53 -18.05 11.45
N TRP A 124 -9.90 -17.63 12.65
CA TRP A 124 -9.53 -18.32 13.89
C TRP A 124 -10.80 -18.85 14.52
#